data_AF-A0A3S3UKS4-F1
#
_entry.id   AF-A0A3S3UKS4-F1
#
_cell.length_a   1.000
_cell.length_b   1.000
_cell.length_c   1.000
_cell.angle_alpha   90.00
_cell.angle_beta   90.00
_cell.angle_gamma   90.00
#
_symmetry.space_group_name_H-M   'P 1'
#
loop_
_entity.id
_entity.type
_entity.pdbx_description
1 polymer ?
#
loop_
_entity_poly.entity_id
_entity_poly.type
_entity_poly.pdbx_seq_one_letter_code
_entity_poly.pdbx_strand_id
1 'polypeptide(L)' 'MFKSYAIFSVKYPLFHAFNLLLINGLFLFCCYQLIAYENIEYASGFLVVLLFGFIFAKAADYRTKYLTLDK' A
#
# COMPACT_ATOMS: atom_id res chain seq x y z
N MET A 1 -4.31 -2.75 -14.62
CA MET A 1 -4.32 -1.87 -13.41
C MET A 1 -2.92 -1.57 -12.88
N PHE A 2 -2.08 -2.58 -12.58
CA PHE A 2 -0.75 -2.38 -12.00
C PHE A 2 0.21 -1.50 -12.83
N LYS A 3 0.21 -1.63 -14.17
CA LYS A 3 0.98 -0.76 -15.08
C LYS A 3 0.62 0.73 -14.93
N SER A 4 -0.67 1.04 -14.88
CA SER A 4 -1.15 2.43 -14.74
C SER A 4 -0.78 3.01 -13.38
N TYR A 5 -0.87 2.20 -12.31
CA TYR A 5 -0.46 2.62 -10.97
C TYR A 5 1.06 2.78 -10.85
N ALA A 6 1.85 1.94 -11.52
CA ALA A 6 3.30 2.07 -11.58
C ALA A 6 3.74 3.36 -12.31
N ILE A 7 3.11 3.68 -13.45
CA ILE A 7 3.36 4.95 -14.16
C ILE A 7 2.91 6.14 -13.31
N PHE A 8 1.76 6.05 -12.65
CA PHE A 8 1.27 7.08 -11.72
C PHE A 8 2.23 7.31 -10.55
N SER A 9 2.77 6.23 -9.96
CA SER A 9 3.75 6.27 -8.86
C SER A 9 5.04 7.00 -9.28
N VAL A 10 5.50 6.81 -10.52
CA VAL A 10 6.67 7.51 -11.07
C VAL A 10 6.35 8.98 -11.36
N LYS A 11 5.19 9.26 -11.94
CA LYS A 11 4.79 10.62 -12.34
C LYS A 11 4.44 11.51 -11.14
N TYR A 12 3.85 10.94 -10.09
CA TYR A 12 3.39 11.66 -8.90
C TYR A 12 3.90 10.97 -7.61
N PRO A 13 5.21 11.05 -7.31
CA PRO A 13 5.81 10.36 -6.17
C PRO A 13 5.26 10.83 -4.82
N LEU A 14 4.90 12.11 -4.67
CA LEU A 14 4.31 12.65 -3.44
C LEU A 14 2.92 12.07 -3.16
N PHE A 15 2.06 11.94 -4.18
CA PHE A 15 0.74 11.32 -4.03
C PHE A 15 0.85 9.84 -3.70
N HIS A 16 1.82 9.14 -4.31
CA HIS A 16 2.08 7.74 -3.97
C HIS A 16 2.57 7.58 -2.52
N ALA A 17 3.49 8.46 -2.07
CA ALA A 17 3.95 8.48 -0.69
C ALA A 17 2.80 8.76 0.30
N PHE A 18 1.89 9.69 -0.04
CA PHE A 18 0.70 9.96 0.76
C PHE A 18 -0.22 8.74 0.87
N ASN A 19 -0.48 8.04 -0.24
CA ASN A 19 -1.27 6.80 -0.22
C ASN A 19 -0.62 5.69 0.63
N LEU A 20 0.71 5.56 0.56
CA LEU A 20 1.49 4.66 1.40
C LEU A 20 1.36 5.01 2.88
N LEU A 21 1.39 6.30 3.20
CA LEU A 21 1.23 6.80 4.56
C LEU A 21 -0.19 6.50 5.08
N LEU A 22 -1.21 6.71 4.25
CA LEU A 22 -2.61 6.42 4.59
C LEU A 22 -2.82 4.93 4.90
N ILE A 23 -2.32 4.03 4.04
CA ILE A 23 -2.40 2.58 4.27
C ILE A 23 -1.63 2.16 5.53
N ASN A 24 -0.44 2.72 5.77
CA ASN A 24 0.31 2.46 7.01
C ASN A 24 -0.41 3.00 8.25
N GLY A 25 -1.04 4.17 8.16
CA GLY A 25 -1.86 4.71 9.23
C GLY A 25 -3.04 3.80 9.56
N LEU A 26 -3.72 3.27 8.54
CA LEU A 26 -4.78 2.30 8.72
C LEU A 26 -4.27 1.01 9.39
N PHE A 27 -3.10 0.52 8.99
CA PHE A 27 -2.46 -0.64 9.62
C PHE A 27 -2.19 -0.41 11.11
N LEU A 28 -1.57 0.73 11.46
CA LEU A 28 -1.30 1.09 12.85
C LEU A 28 -2.59 1.26 13.66
N PHE A 29 -3.63 1.82 13.05
CA PHE A 29 -4.93 1.97 13.68
C PHE A 29 -5.60 0.62 13.97
N CYS A 30 -5.57 -0.32 13.02
CA CYS A 30 -6.05 -1.68 13.25
C CYS A 30 -5.25 -2.41 14.33
N CYS A 31 -3.91 -2.26 14.35
CA CYS A 31 -3.07 -2.79 15.43
C CYS A 31 -3.48 -2.23 16.79
N TYR A 32 -3.68 -0.92 16.88
CA TYR A 32 -4.10 -0.25 18.11
C TYR A 32 -5.46 -0.76 18.58
N GLN A 33 -6.45 -0.84 17.70
CA GLN A 33 -7.77 -1.37 18.04
C GLN A 33 -7.71 -2.83 18.51
N LEU A 34 -6.91 -3.67 17.85
CA LEU A 34 -6.78 -5.07 18.22
C LEU A 34 -6.17 -5.23 19.62
N ILE A 35 -5.18 -4.41 19.97
CA ILE A 35 -4.55 -4.43 21.30
C ILE A 35 -5.47 -3.82 22.36
N ALA A 36 -6.14 -2.71 22.06
CA ALA A 36 -6.94 -1.97 23.04
C ALA A 36 -8.27 -2.66 23.38
N TYR A 37 -8.90 -3.32 22.41
CA TYR A 37 -10.20 -3.95 22.59
C TYR A 37 -10.14 -5.48 22.67
N GLU A 38 -8.97 -6.09 22.42
CA GLU A 38 -8.72 -7.55 22.43
C GLU A 38 -9.72 -8.38 21.60
N ASN A 39 -10.36 -7.75 20.61
CA ASN A 39 -11.42 -8.34 19.81
C ASN A 39 -10.94 -8.61 18.38
N ILE A 40 -11.06 -9.86 17.94
CA ILE A 40 -10.53 -10.29 16.65
C ILE A 40 -11.27 -9.68 15.45
N GLU A 41 -12.47 -9.15 15.66
CA GLU A 41 -13.27 -8.47 14.62
C GLU A 41 -12.52 -7.27 14.02
N TYR A 42 -11.70 -6.59 14.82
CA TYR A 42 -10.86 -5.47 14.38
C TYR A 42 -9.71 -5.91 13.46
N ALA A 43 -9.41 -7.20 13.38
CA ALA A 43 -8.40 -7.73 12.46
C ALA A 43 -8.86 -7.73 10.99
N SER A 44 -10.15 -7.56 10.72
CA SER A 44 -10.70 -7.49 9.35
C SER A 44 -10.08 -6.37 8.51
N GLY A 45 -9.68 -5.26 9.13
CA GLY A 45 -8.99 -4.16 8.46
C GLY A 45 -7.61 -4.54 7.88
N PHE A 46 -6.96 -5.58 8.42
CA PHE A 46 -5.69 -6.08 7.86
C PHE A 46 -5.86 -6.69 6.47
N LEU A 47 -7.04 -7.22 6.12
CA LEU A 47 -7.30 -7.71 4.76
C LEU A 47 -7.22 -6.59 3.74
N VAL A 48 -7.73 -5.40 4.10
CA VAL A 48 -7.65 -4.20 3.25
C VAL A 48 -6.19 -3.78 3.08
N VAL A 49 -5.43 -3.73 4.18
CA VAL A 49 -3.99 -3.41 4.14
C VAL A 49 -3.23 -4.40 3.25
N LEU A 50 -3.49 -5.70 3.38
CA LEU A 50 -2.85 -6.74 2.58
C LEU A 50 -3.14 -6.60 1.09
N LEU A 51 -4.40 -6.30 0.72
CA LEU A 51 -4.80 -6.13 -0.66
C LEU A 51 -4.06 -4.95 -1.31
N PHE A 52 -4.03 -3.79 -0.63
CA PHE A 52 -3.30 -2.62 -1.13
C PHE A 52 -1.78 -2.84 -1.13
N GLY A 53 -1.25 -3.51 -0.11
CA GLY A 53 0.16 -3.91 -0.05
C GLY A 53 0.56 -4.76 -1.25
N PHE A 54 -0.28 -5.73 -1.63
CA PHE A 54 -0.06 -6.55 -2.82
C PHE A 54 -0.08 -5.73 -4.12
N ILE A 55 -1.04 -4.80 -4.27
CA ILE A 55 -1.10 -3.91 -5.43
C ILE A 55 0.16 -3.04 -5.53
N PHE A 56 0.60 -2.47 -4.40
CA PHE A 56 1.78 -1.62 -4.34
C PHE A 56 3.06 -2.42 -4.64
N ALA A 57 3.19 -3.63 -4.11
CA ALA A 57 4.30 -4.53 -4.40
C ALA A 57 4.37 -4.88 -5.89
N LYS A 58 3.24 -5.24 -6.51
CA LYS A 58 3.17 -5.53 -7.95
C LYS A 58 3.50 -4.30 -8.82
N ALA A 59 3.08 -3.11 -8.39
CA ALA A 59 3.42 -1.88 -9.09
C ALA A 59 4.90 -1.50 -8.94
N ALA A 60 5.50 -1.73 -7.77
CA ALA A 60 6.92 -1.53 -7.53
C ALA A 60 7.76 -2.48 -8.41
N ASP A 61 7.39 -3.75 -8.49
CA ASP A 61 8.02 -4.76 -9.35
C ASP A 61 7.92 -4.38 -10.84
N TYR A 62 6.76 -3.86 -11.28
CA TYR A 62 6.62 -3.35 -12.63
C TYR A 62 7.51 -2.12 -12.88
N ARG A 63 7.62 -1.22 -11.90
CA ARG A 63 8.46 -0.03 -11.99
C ARG A 63 9.93 -0.39 -12.15
N THR A 64 10.46 -1.27 -11.30
CA THR A 64 11.87 -1.71 -11.36
C THR A 64 12.16 -2.42 -12.67
N LYS A 65 11.27 -3.30 -13.13
CA LYS A 65 11.47 -4.11 -14.33
C LYS A 65 11.32 -3.36 -15.66
N TYR A 66 10.48 -2.33 -15.73
CA TYR A 66 10.13 -1.70 -17.02
C TYR A 66 10.33 -0.18 -17.09
N LEU A 67 10.34 0.52 -15.95
CA LEU A 67 10.43 2.00 -15.92
C LEU A 67 11.79 2.50 -15.41
N THR A 68 12.59 1.63 -14.81
CA THR A 68 13.91 1.99 -14.24
C THR A 68 15.07 1.56 -15.15
N LEU A 69 14.80 0.67 -16.12
CA LEU A 69 15.77 0.20 -17.13
C LEU A 69 15.97 1.17 -18.30
N ASP A 70 15.22 2.28 -18.33
CA ASP A 70 15.26 3.33 -19.37
C ASP A 70 15.93 4.62 -18.88
N LYS A 71 16.78 4.54 -17.85
CA LYS A 71 17.56 5.67 -17.32
C LYS A 71 19.03 5.35 -17.23
#